data_AF-A0A8J4VBE3-F1
#
_entry.id   AF-A0A8J4VBE3-F1
#
_cell.length_a   1.000
_cell.length_b   1.000
_cell.length_c   1.000
_cell.angle_alpha   90.00
_cell.angle_beta   90.00
_cell.angle_gamma   90.00
#
_symmetry.space_group_name_H-M   'P 1'
#
loop_
_entity.id
_entity.type
_entity.pdbx_description
1 polymer ?
#
loop_
_entity_poly.entity_id
_entity_poly.type
_entity_poly.pdbx_seq_one_letter_code
_entity_poly.pdbx_strand_id
1 'polypeptide(L)'
;MPQISNPSTLPIFCSLTYQRFLFCSLQSKCISSSSSPVPSQQHIAHLILDQKSVSQALQTFKWASKLPNFTHSQSTYRALIHKLCTFRRFDIVKELLQEMPNAIGSPPDEDIFITIVRGLGRARMVKRVIKVVDLVTQFGKKPSLRIFNSVLDVLVKEDIDLAREFYRKKMMGSGVEGDEYTFGILMKGLCLTNRIGMGKLGEQGA
;
A
#
# COMPACT_ATOMS: atom_id res chain seq x y z
N MET A 1 -6.36 -23.88 37.04
CA MET A 1 -5.15 -23.13 36.65
C MET A 1 -4.27 -24.03 35.79
N PRO A 2 -4.02 -23.73 34.50
CA PRO A 2 -3.00 -24.44 33.74
C PRO A 2 -1.74 -23.58 33.56
N GLN A 3 -0.69 -24.12 34.17
CA GLN A 3 0.74 -24.11 33.89
C GLN A 3 1.26 -23.35 32.66
N ILE A 4 2.27 -22.52 32.94
CA ILE A 4 3.13 -21.76 32.04
C ILE A 4 4.05 -22.74 31.29
N SER A 5 3.88 -22.87 29.98
CA SER A 5 4.83 -23.57 29.11
C SER A 5 5.83 -22.60 28.48
N ASN A 6 7.08 -22.74 28.92
CA ASN A 6 8.36 -22.19 28.45
C ASN A 6 8.41 -21.45 27.07
N PRO A 7 9.00 -20.23 26.99
CA PRO A 7 9.17 -19.48 25.75
C PRO A 7 10.57 -19.59 25.11
N SER A 8 11.23 -20.76 25.15
CA SER A 8 12.64 -20.89 24.74
C SER A 8 12.89 -21.34 23.28
N THR A 9 11.89 -21.42 22.41
CA THR A 9 12.09 -21.68 20.97
C THR A 9 11.73 -20.46 20.12
N LEU A 10 12.55 -19.41 20.23
CA LEU A 10 12.59 -18.32 19.26
C LEU A 10 13.40 -18.78 18.03
N PRO A 11 12.92 -18.57 16.79
CA PRO A 11 13.72 -18.85 15.61
C PRO A 11 14.97 -17.96 15.60
N ILE A 12 16.14 -18.59 15.49
CA ILE A 12 17.51 -18.02 15.55
C ILE A 12 17.68 -16.82 14.57
N PHE A 13 16.87 -16.75 13.51
CA PHE A 13 16.86 -15.64 12.54
C PHE A 13 16.38 -14.28 13.10
N CYS A 14 15.55 -14.24 14.14
CA CYS A 14 15.11 -12.98 14.75
C CYS A 14 16.12 -12.41 15.77
N SER A 15 17.05 -13.23 16.29
CA SER A 15 18.12 -12.75 17.17
C SER A 15 19.06 -11.81 16.42
N LEU A 16 19.40 -12.10 15.17
CA LEU A 16 20.37 -11.30 14.41
C LEU A 16 19.82 -9.97 13.92
N THR A 17 18.53 -9.87 13.59
CA THR A 17 17.89 -8.59 13.24
C THR A 17 17.65 -7.73 14.48
N TYR A 18 17.23 -8.33 15.60
CA TYR A 18 17.10 -7.62 16.87
C TYR A 18 18.46 -7.21 17.48
N GLN A 19 19.49 -8.05 17.36
CA GLN A 19 20.87 -7.72 17.77
C GLN A 19 21.51 -6.69 16.85
N ARG A 20 21.32 -6.76 15.52
CA ARG A 20 21.73 -5.66 14.61
C ARG A 20 20.98 -4.37 14.91
N PHE A 21 19.72 -4.47 15.32
CA PHE A 21 18.90 -3.33 15.71
C PHE A 21 19.39 -2.67 17.02
N LEU A 22 19.68 -3.46 18.05
CA LEU A 22 20.36 -3.00 19.26
C LEU A 22 21.72 -2.38 18.94
N PHE A 23 22.54 -3.01 18.08
CA PHE A 23 23.85 -2.50 17.69
C PHE A 23 23.78 -1.16 16.94
N CYS A 24 22.76 -0.95 16.10
CA CYS A 24 22.57 0.31 15.38
C CYS A 24 22.04 1.43 16.30
N SER A 25 21.26 1.10 17.33
CA SER A 25 20.85 2.07 18.36
C SER A 25 21.99 2.46 19.31
N LEU A 26 23.00 1.60 19.47
CA LEU A 26 24.16 1.80 20.34
C LEU A 26 25.24 2.74 19.76
N GLN A 27 25.04 3.30 18.56
CA GLN A 27 25.90 4.39 18.04
C GLN A 27 25.33 5.79 18.23
N SER A 28 24.27 5.96 19.04
CA SER A 28 23.87 7.30 19.51
C SER A 28 23.37 7.27 20.96
N LYS A 29 24.33 7.51 21.86
CA LYS A 29 24.21 7.85 23.29
C LYS A 29 23.60 6.77 24.21
N CYS A 30 24.48 6.17 25.03
CA CYS A 30 24.12 5.50 26.27
C CYS A 30 23.45 6.48 27.24
N ILE A 31 22.25 6.15 27.72
CA ILE A 31 21.77 6.53 29.05
C ILE A 31 21.14 5.29 29.68
N SER A 32 21.66 4.95 30.86
CA SER A 32 21.22 3.92 31.78
C SER A 32 19.78 4.11 32.25
N SER A 33 18.93 3.10 32.07
CA SER A 33 17.94 2.60 33.05
C SER A 33 16.99 1.59 32.38
N SER A 34 16.56 0.63 33.18
CA SER A 34 15.73 -0.53 32.86
C SER A 34 14.36 -0.19 32.26
N SER A 35 14.21 -0.35 30.95
CA SER A 35 13.06 -0.96 30.25
C SER A 35 13.29 -0.78 28.75
N SER A 36 13.37 -1.88 28.00
CA SER A 36 13.52 -1.81 26.55
C SER A 36 12.31 -1.07 25.96
N PRO A 37 12.48 0.08 25.29
CA PRO A 37 11.35 0.86 24.81
C PRO A 37 10.60 0.07 23.73
N VAL A 38 9.29 -0.06 23.90
CA VAL A 38 8.42 -0.67 22.88
C VAL A 38 8.60 0.13 21.57
N PRO A 39 8.94 -0.52 20.45
CA PRO A 39 9.15 0.17 19.19
C PRO A 39 7.87 0.90 18.74
N SER A 40 8.01 2.14 18.29
CA SER A 40 6.89 2.94 17.81
C SER A 40 6.24 2.32 16.57
N GLN A 41 4.96 2.61 16.33
CA GLN A 41 4.25 2.16 15.13
C GLN A 41 4.94 2.63 13.84
N GLN A 42 5.51 3.84 13.84
CA GLN A 42 6.29 4.35 12.70
C GLN A 42 7.55 3.52 12.47
N HIS A 43 8.25 3.15 13.56
CA HIS A 43 9.42 2.30 13.46
C HIS A 43 9.07 0.91 12.89
N ILE A 44 8.00 0.28 13.36
CA ILE A 44 7.52 -0.99 12.83
C ILE A 44 7.12 -0.87 11.35
N ALA A 45 6.46 0.22 10.95
CA ALA A 45 6.13 0.47 9.55
C ALA A 45 7.39 0.54 8.66
N HIS A 46 8.43 1.25 9.09
CA HIS A 46 9.73 1.28 8.40
C HIS A 46 10.37 -0.11 8.33
N LEU A 47 10.39 -0.86 9.44
CA LEU A 47 10.95 -2.20 9.48
C LEU A 47 10.25 -3.14 8.49
N ILE A 48 8.91 -3.05 8.34
CA ILE A 48 8.16 -3.81 7.34
C ILE A 48 8.57 -3.40 5.92
N LEU A 49 8.74 -2.10 5.67
CA LEU A 49 9.17 -1.57 4.38
C LEU A 49 10.60 -1.95 3.99
N ASP A 50 11.45 -2.35 4.94
CA ASP A 50 12.81 -2.81 4.66
C ASP A 50 12.88 -4.31 4.32
N GLN A 51 11.81 -5.08 4.57
CA GLN A 51 11.84 -6.53 4.34
C GLN A 51 11.95 -6.88 2.85
N LYS A 52 12.84 -7.83 2.51
CA LYS A 52 13.14 -8.23 1.13
C LYS A 52 12.23 -9.34 0.59
N SER A 53 11.41 -9.93 1.44
CA SER A 53 10.44 -10.97 1.07
C SER A 53 9.08 -10.73 1.71
N VAL A 54 8.04 -11.29 1.08
CA VAL A 54 6.67 -11.30 1.63
C VAL A 54 6.64 -11.97 3.00
N SER A 55 7.30 -13.12 3.11
CA SER A 55 7.30 -13.92 4.34
C SER A 55 7.90 -13.14 5.50
N GLN A 56 9.02 -12.44 5.28
CA GLN A 56 9.61 -11.59 6.30
C GLN A 56 8.70 -10.41 6.67
N ALA A 57 8.11 -9.70 5.68
CA ALA A 57 7.19 -8.60 5.96
C ALA A 57 6.00 -9.05 6.83
N LEU A 58 5.39 -10.19 6.51
CA LEU A 58 4.32 -10.79 7.30
C LEU A 58 4.77 -11.25 8.69
N GLN A 59 5.97 -11.86 8.79
CA GLN A 59 6.54 -12.26 10.08
C GLN A 59 6.83 -11.05 10.97
N THR A 60 7.39 -9.97 10.43
CA THR A 60 7.61 -8.72 11.15
C THR A 60 6.30 -8.15 11.66
N PHE A 61 5.26 -8.09 10.82
CA PHE A 61 3.94 -7.61 11.23
C PHE A 61 3.33 -8.48 12.34
N LYS A 62 3.35 -9.81 12.19
CA LYS A 62 2.86 -10.76 13.21
C LYS A 62 3.67 -10.73 14.50
N TRP A 63 4.97 -10.50 14.41
CA TRP A 63 5.85 -10.34 15.57
C TRP A 63 5.50 -9.08 16.35
N ALA A 64 5.29 -7.95 15.67
CA ALA A 64 4.92 -6.71 16.33
C ALA A 64 3.60 -6.83 17.13
N SER A 65 2.63 -7.62 16.65
CA SER A 65 1.39 -7.92 17.39
C SER A 65 1.61 -8.64 18.73
N LYS A 66 2.78 -9.25 18.96
CA LYS A 66 3.12 -9.96 20.21
C LYS A 66 3.81 -9.06 21.23
N LEU A 67 4.16 -7.83 20.86
CA LEU A 67 4.81 -6.89 21.76
C LEU A 67 3.80 -6.38 22.81
N PRO A 68 4.22 -6.23 24.07
CA PRO A 68 3.34 -5.74 25.12
C PRO A 68 2.88 -4.32 24.81
N ASN A 69 1.57 -4.06 24.96
CA ASN A 69 0.93 -2.77 24.72
C ASN A 69 1.11 -2.20 23.30
N PHE A 70 1.45 -3.05 22.31
CA PHE A 70 1.53 -2.64 20.92
C PHE A 70 0.24 -2.97 20.17
N THR A 71 -0.31 -1.97 19.48
CA THR A 71 -1.39 -2.16 18.52
C THR A 71 -0.94 -1.61 17.17
N HIS A 72 -1.32 -2.30 16.10
CA HIS A 72 -1.09 -1.80 14.75
C HIS A 72 -1.89 -0.53 14.51
N SER A 73 -1.42 0.30 13.59
CA SER A 73 -2.12 1.48 13.10
C SER A 73 -2.20 1.51 11.58
N GLN A 74 -2.94 2.50 11.07
CA GLN A 74 -3.07 2.79 9.64
C GLN A 74 -1.71 2.76 8.91
N SER A 75 -0.65 3.30 9.52
CA SER A 75 0.69 3.35 8.91
C SER A 75 1.35 1.97 8.79
N THR A 76 1.21 1.11 9.81
CA THR A 76 1.75 -0.27 9.79
C THR A 76 1.02 -1.15 8.77
N TYR A 77 -0.31 -1.02 8.67
CA TYR A 77 -1.11 -1.69 7.64
C TYR A 77 -0.74 -1.19 6.25
N ARG A 78 -0.62 0.13 6.05
CA ARG A 78 -0.20 0.71 4.78
C ARG A 78 1.17 0.22 4.34
N ALA A 79 2.12 0.11 5.27
CA ALA A 79 3.45 -0.44 5.01
C ALA A 79 3.40 -1.91 4.55
N LEU A 80 2.62 -2.74 5.24
CA LEU A 80 2.45 -4.16 4.86
C LEU A 80 1.74 -4.31 3.51
N ILE A 81 0.65 -3.57 3.30
CA ILE A 81 -0.10 -3.55 2.04
C ILE A 81 0.79 -3.09 0.89
N HIS A 82 1.63 -2.07 1.10
CA HIS A 82 2.61 -1.62 0.12
C HIS A 82 3.56 -2.76 -0.30
N LYS A 83 4.12 -3.48 0.68
CA LYS A 83 4.98 -4.63 0.40
C LYS A 83 4.26 -5.74 -0.35
N LEU A 84 3.07 -6.12 0.09
CA LEU A 84 2.27 -7.15 -0.57
C LEU A 84 1.93 -6.77 -2.01
N CYS A 85 1.60 -5.50 -2.28
CA CYS A 85 1.39 -4.99 -3.64
C CYS A 85 2.66 -5.12 -4.49
N THR A 86 3.83 -4.79 -3.95
CA THR A 86 5.12 -4.92 -4.66
C THR A 86 5.43 -6.38 -5.02
N PHE A 87 5.05 -7.32 -4.16
CA PHE A 87 5.16 -8.77 -4.43
C PHE A 87 3.93 -9.39 -5.10
N ARG A 88 2.98 -8.57 -5.58
CA ARG A 88 1.75 -8.97 -6.27
C ARG A 88 0.86 -9.95 -5.48
N ARG A 89 0.92 -9.93 -4.15
CA ARG A 89 0.09 -10.75 -3.25
C ARG A 89 -1.23 -10.06 -2.93
N PHE A 90 -2.03 -9.80 -3.96
CA PHE A 90 -3.24 -8.99 -3.83
C PHE A 90 -4.41 -9.70 -3.12
N ASP A 91 -4.38 -11.02 -2.99
CA ASP A 91 -5.39 -11.78 -2.25
C ASP A 91 -5.25 -11.51 -0.75
N ILE A 92 -4.01 -11.57 -0.24
CA ILE A 92 -3.66 -11.21 1.14
C ILE A 92 -3.98 -9.73 1.43
N VAL A 93 -3.77 -8.82 0.45
CA VAL A 93 -4.16 -7.41 0.60
C VAL A 93 -5.67 -7.29 0.85
N LYS A 94 -6.49 -8.06 0.14
CA LYS A 94 -7.94 -8.04 0.33
C LYS A 94 -8.33 -8.54 1.72
N GLU A 95 -7.71 -9.61 2.20
CA GLU A 95 -7.93 -10.14 3.55
C GLU A 95 -7.58 -9.10 4.63
N LEU A 96 -6.41 -8.47 4.54
CA LEU A 96 -5.98 -7.45 5.50
C LEU A 96 -6.91 -6.24 5.54
N LEU A 97 -7.44 -5.79 4.39
CA LEU A 97 -8.40 -4.68 4.37
C LEU A 97 -9.69 -5.01 5.12
N GLN A 98 -10.15 -6.26 5.06
CA GLN A 98 -11.37 -6.70 5.74
C GLN A 98 -11.14 -6.92 7.25
N GLU A 99 -9.92 -7.34 7.63
CA GLU A 99 -9.53 -7.50 9.04
C GLU A 99 -9.41 -6.15 9.76
N MET A 100 -8.84 -5.16 9.06
CA MET A 100 -8.38 -3.91 9.66
C MET A 100 -9.44 -3.13 10.47
N PRO A 101 -10.70 -2.95 10.02
CA PRO A 101 -11.72 -2.30 10.83
C PRO A 101 -11.94 -2.96 12.19
N ASN A 102 -11.88 -4.29 12.26
CA ASN A 102 -12.05 -5.05 13.50
C ASN A 102 -10.79 -5.00 14.36
N ALA A 103 -9.60 -5.00 13.75
CA ALA A 103 -8.33 -5.04 14.46
C ALA A 103 -7.94 -3.69 15.09
N ILE A 104 -8.22 -2.57 14.43
CA ILE A 104 -7.81 -1.22 14.91
C ILE A 104 -9.00 -0.27 15.14
N GLY A 105 -10.23 -0.77 15.03
CA GLY A 105 -11.44 0.02 15.26
C GLY A 105 -11.69 1.13 14.23
N SER A 106 -11.00 1.10 13.08
CA SER A 106 -11.15 2.13 12.04
C SER A 106 -10.98 1.57 10.63
N PRO A 107 -11.79 2.04 9.66
CA PRO A 107 -11.68 1.62 8.27
C PRO A 107 -10.36 2.10 7.63
N PRO A 108 -9.89 1.42 6.56
CA PRO A 108 -8.68 1.83 5.83
C PRO A 108 -8.74 3.30 5.40
N ASP A 109 -7.65 4.04 5.61
CA ASP A 109 -7.52 5.42 5.16
C ASP A 109 -7.39 5.54 3.62
N GLU A 110 -7.46 6.78 3.15
CA GLU A 110 -7.35 7.12 1.73
C GLU A 110 -5.98 6.69 1.14
N ASP A 111 -4.90 6.87 1.89
CA ASP A 111 -3.54 6.58 1.42
C ASP A 111 -3.30 5.07 1.22
N ILE A 112 -4.00 4.20 1.96
CA ILE A 112 -4.02 2.76 1.73
C ILE A 112 -4.64 2.44 0.36
N PHE A 113 -5.79 3.04 0.02
CA PHE A 113 -6.41 2.82 -1.30
C PHE A 113 -5.53 3.33 -2.44
N ILE A 114 -4.92 4.52 -2.28
CA ILE A 114 -3.96 5.07 -3.26
C ILE A 114 -2.76 4.13 -3.41
N THR A 115 -2.26 3.55 -2.32
CA THR A 115 -1.17 2.55 -2.35
C THR A 115 -1.55 1.33 -3.17
N ILE A 116 -2.79 0.85 -3.02
CA ILE A 116 -3.33 -0.30 -3.79
C ILE A 116 -3.48 0.05 -5.27
N VAL A 117 -4.04 1.23 -5.59
CA VAL A 117 -4.16 1.72 -6.98
C VAL A 117 -2.80 1.71 -7.67
N ARG A 118 -1.78 2.30 -7.03
CA ARG A 118 -0.41 2.32 -7.55
C ARG A 118 0.18 0.91 -7.70
N GLY A 119 -0.09 0.02 -6.74
CA GLY A 119 0.35 -1.37 -6.76
C GLY A 119 -0.26 -2.16 -7.93
N LEU A 120 -1.58 -2.09 -8.10
CA LEU A 120 -2.32 -2.72 -9.19
C LEU A 120 -1.90 -2.15 -10.56
N GLY A 121 -1.65 -0.84 -10.63
CA GLY A 121 -1.14 -0.17 -11.82
C GLY A 121 0.23 -0.70 -12.24
N ARG A 122 1.19 -0.82 -11.31
CA ARG A 122 2.51 -1.46 -11.60
C ARG A 122 2.37 -2.92 -12.05
N ALA A 123 1.31 -3.61 -11.62
CA ALA A 123 1.01 -4.97 -12.03
C ALA A 123 0.19 -5.05 -13.34
N ARG A 124 -0.14 -3.92 -13.97
CA ARG A 124 -1.02 -3.79 -15.15
C ARG A 124 -2.40 -4.45 -14.98
N MET A 125 -2.91 -4.50 -13.75
CA MET A 125 -4.21 -5.09 -13.44
C MET A 125 -5.34 -4.06 -13.58
N VAL A 126 -5.47 -3.46 -14.76
CA VAL A 126 -6.33 -2.30 -15.06
C VAL A 126 -7.77 -2.47 -14.57
N LYS A 127 -8.40 -3.63 -14.83
CA LYS A 127 -9.76 -3.93 -14.37
C LYS A 127 -9.91 -3.83 -12.85
N ARG A 128 -8.88 -4.20 -12.08
CA ARG A 128 -8.89 -4.11 -10.62
C ARG A 128 -8.65 -2.69 -10.13
N VAL A 129 -7.85 -1.90 -10.86
CA VAL A 129 -7.61 -0.48 -10.56
C VAL A 129 -8.94 0.28 -10.54
N ILE A 130 -9.78 0.08 -11.57
CA ILE A 130 -11.10 0.72 -11.68
C ILE A 130 -12.00 0.34 -10.48
N LYS A 131 -11.97 -0.93 -10.07
CA LYS A 131 -12.77 -1.45 -8.95
C LYS A 131 -12.36 -0.89 -7.58
N VAL A 132 -11.23 -0.19 -7.44
CA VAL A 132 -10.84 0.42 -6.16
C VAL A 132 -11.82 1.51 -5.73
N VAL A 133 -12.42 2.24 -6.68
CA VAL A 133 -13.46 3.23 -6.36
C VAL A 133 -14.65 2.58 -5.66
N ASP A 134 -15.12 1.45 -6.21
CA ASP A 134 -16.23 0.69 -5.62
C ASP A 134 -15.82 0.09 -4.26
N LEU A 135 -14.55 -0.33 -4.11
CA LEU A 135 -14.00 -0.83 -2.85
C LEU A 135 -14.00 0.23 -1.75
N VAL A 136 -13.67 1.49 -2.05
CA VAL A 136 -13.71 2.58 -1.07
C VAL A 136 -15.15 2.77 -0.54
N THR A 137 -16.14 2.69 -1.43
CA THR A 137 -17.57 2.75 -1.06
C THR A 137 -18.01 1.57 -0.20
N GLN A 138 -17.45 0.37 -0.40
CA GLN A 138 -17.74 -0.79 0.46
C GLN A 138 -17.33 -0.57 1.93
N PHE A 139 -16.34 0.30 2.19
CA PHE A 139 -15.95 0.70 3.54
C PHE A 139 -16.75 1.93 4.05
N GLY A 140 -17.87 2.25 3.42
CA GLY A 140 -18.75 3.36 3.81
C GLY A 140 -18.16 4.75 3.54
N LYS A 141 -17.13 4.85 2.69
CA LYS A 141 -16.48 6.13 2.35
C LYS A 141 -16.82 6.56 0.92
N LYS A 142 -17.03 7.86 0.72
CA LYS A 142 -17.10 8.42 -0.63
C LYS A 142 -15.68 8.51 -1.22
N PRO A 143 -15.43 7.99 -2.43
CA PRO A 143 -14.14 8.17 -3.10
C PRO A 143 -13.85 9.65 -3.32
N SER A 144 -12.67 10.07 -2.93
CA SER A 144 -12.20 11.45 -3.07
C SER A 144 -11.66 11.74 -4.47
N LEU A 145 -11.46 13.02 -4.76
CA LEU A 145 -10.74 13.47 -5.95
C LEU A 145 -9.33 12.85 -6.05
N ARG A 146 -8.60 12.70 -4.94
CA ARG A 146 -7.25 12.08 -4.95
C ARG A 146 -7.29 10.62 -5.38
N ILE A 147 -8.32 9.86 -4.97
CA ILE A 147 -8.50 8.47 -5.40
C ILE A 147 -8.81 8.41 -6.90
N PHE A 148 -9.75 9.23 -7.39
CA PHE A 148 -10.07 9.30 -8.82
C PHE A 148 -8.85 9.68 -9.66
N ASN A 149 -8.10 10.70 -9.24
CA ASN A 149 -6.88 11.14 -9.91
C ASN A 149 -5.79 10.07 -9.90
N SER A 150 -5.67 9.31 -8.81
CA SER A 150 -4.74 8.18 -8.75
C SER A 150 -5.11 7.07 -9.74
N VAL A 151 -6.41 6.79 -9.91
CA VAL A 151 -6.89 5.82 -10.90
C VAL A 151 -6.62 6.34 -12.31
N LEU A 152 -6.96 7.60 -12.59
CA LEU A 152 -6.71 8.23 -13.89
C LEU A 152 -5.23 8.20 -14.27
N ASP A 153 -4.30 8.52 -13.36
CA ASP A 153 -2.86 8.50 -13.63
C ASP A 153 -2.33 7.10 -13.99
N VAL A 154 -3.03 6.03 -13.56
CA VAL A 154 -2.74 4.67 -14.01
C VAL A 154 -3.38 4.42 -15.38
N LEU A 155 -4.67 4.74 -15.55
CA LEU A 155 -5.41 4.45 -16.78
C LEU A 155 -4.81 5.16 -18.00
N VAL A 156 -4.43 6.44 -17.89
CA VAL A 156 -3.89 7.20 -19.03
C VAL A 156 -2.58 6.64 -19.60
N LYS A 157 -1.85 5.83 -18.83
CA LYS A 157 -0.61 5.18 -19.28
C LYS A 157 -0.88 3.85 -19.99
N GLU A 158 -2.04 3.26 -19.75
CA GLU A 158 -2.43 1.95 -20.30
C GLU A 158 -3.37 2.12 -21.51
N ASP A 159 -4.40 2.96 -21.37
CA ASP A 159 -5.40 3.23 -22.41
C ASP A 159 -6.12 4.58 -22.12
N ILE A 160 -5.92 5.56 -23.00
CA ILE A 160 -6.51 6.90 -22.87
C ILE A 160 -8.03 6.90 -23.03
N ASP A 161 -8.60 6.05 -23.87
CA ASP A 161 -10.05 6.01 -24.09
C ASP A 161 -10.74 5.38 -22.88
N LEU A 162 -10.13 4.37 -22.27
CA LEU A 162 -10.59 3.84 -20.99
C LEU A 162 -10.52 4.89 -19.87
N ALA A 163 -9.46 5.71 -19.83
CA ALA A 163 -9.34 6.79 -18.86
C ALA A 163 -10.44 7.86 -19.04
N ARG A 164 -10.72 8.26 -20.29
CA ARG A 164 -11.82 9.20 -20.62
C ARG A 164 -13.18 8.65 -20.24
N GLU A 165 -13.40 7.36 -20.49
CA GLU A 165 -14.64 6.72 -20.13
C GLU A 165 -14.83 6.63 -18.62
N PHE A 166 -13.77 6.28 -17.89
CA PHE A 166 -13.77 6.29 -16.42
C PHE A 166 -14.05 7.70 -15.87
N TYR A 167 -13.42 8.74 -16.41
CA TYR A 167 -13.68 10.13 -16.03
C TYR A 167 -15.17 10.49 -16.20
N ARG A 168 -15.75 10.20 -17.36
CA ARG A 168 -17.16 10.54 -17.64
C ARG A 168 -18.14 9.73 -16.79
N LYS A 169 -17.98 8.42 -16.72
CA LYS A 169 -18.97 7.53 -16.10
C LYS A 169 -18.82 7.39 -14.59
N LYS A 170 -17.59 7.29 -14.09
CA LYS A 170 -17.33 7.02 -12.67
C LYS A 170 -17.07 8.28 -11.88
N MET A 171 -16.20 9.18 -12.36
CA MET A 171 -15.84 10.40 -11.62
C MET A 171 -16.96 11.44 -11.68
N MET A 172 -17.32 11.92 -12.87
CA MET A 172 -18.42 12.89 -13.02
C MET A 172 -19.77 12.28 -12.59
N GLY A 173 -20.01 11.00 -12.91
CA GLY A 173 -21.20 10.28 -12.45
C GLY A 173 -21.34 10.16 -10.92
N SER A 174 -20.25 10.31 -10.16
CA SER A 174 -20.27 10.36 -8.68
C SER A 174 -20.39 11.78 -8.12
N GLY A 175 -20.59 12.78 -8.99
CA GLY A 175 -20.63 14.19 -8.65
C GLY A 175 -19.27 14.73 -8.14
N VAL A 176 -18.17 14.13 -8.58
CA VAL A 176 -16.81 14.63 -8.27
C VAL A 176 -16.28 15.31 -9.51
N GLU A 177 -16.06 16.62 -9.42
CA GLU A 177 -15.52 17.42 -10.52
C GLU A 177 -13.99 17.34 -10.58
N GLY A 178 -13.46 17.35 -11.80
CA GLY A 178 -12.02 17.38 -12.02
C GLY A 178 -11.44 18.77 -11.78
N ASP A 179 -10.26 18.81 -11.19
CA ASP A 179 -9.44 20.01 -11.03
C ASP A 179 -8.37 20.13 -12.13
N GLU A 180 -7.56 21.19 -12.05
CA GLU A 180 -6.43 21.40 -12.95
C GLU A 180 -5.51 20.17 -13.03
N TYR A 181 -5.25 19.52 -11.89
CA TYR A 181 -4.44 18.31 -11.83
C TYR A 181 -5.06 17.15 -12.63
N THR A 182 -6.38 16.98 -12.52
CA THR A 182 -7.15 15.98 -13.27
C THR A 182 -7.00 16.17 -14.78
N PHE A 183 -7.17 17.40 -15.26
CA PHE A 183 -7.01 17.72 -16.67
C PHE A 183 -5.56 17.59 -17.12
N GLY A 184 -4.59 17.94 -16.27
CA GLY A 184 -3.16 17.69 -16.52
C GLY A 184 -2.85 16.20 -16.75
N ILE A 185 -3.47 15.30 -15.97
CA ILE A 185 -3.34 13.84 -16.15
C ILE A 185 -3.89 13.41 -17.52
N LEU A 186 -5.09 13.86 -17.89
CA LEU A 186 -5.72 13.50 -19.17
C LEU A 186 -4.92 14.03 -20.36
N MET A 187 -4.46 15.28 -20.30
CA MET A 187 -3.62 15.89 -21.33
C MET A 187 -2.31 15.13 -21.52
N LYS A 188 -1.66 14.74 -20.42
CA LYS A 188 -0.46 13.88 -20.47
C LYS A 188 -0.73 12.57 -21.22
N GLY A 189 -1.87 11.93 -20.97
CA GLY A 189 -2.29 10.70 -21.67
C GLY A 189 -2.47 10.87 -23.18
N LEU A 190 -3.12 11.95 -23.60
CA LEU A 190 -3.30 12.28 -25.02
C LEU A 190 -1.96 12.49 -25.73
N CYS A 191 -1.04 13.21 -25.10
CA CYS A 191 0.31 13.42 -25.63
C CYS A 191 1.10 12.11 -25.78
N LEU A 192 0.96 11.16 -24.84
CA LEU A 192 1.59 9.84 -24.93
C LEU A 192 1.02 9.03 -26.10
N THR A 193 -0.29 9.08 -26.32
CA THR A 193 -0.96 8.35 -27.40
C THR A 193 -0.54 8.86 -28.78
N ASN A 194 -0.41 10.18 -28.96
CA ASN A 194 0.07 10.77 -30.21
C ASN A 194 1.52 10.39 -30.55
N ARG A 195 2.39 10.22 -29.53
CA ARG A 195 3.75 9.71 -29.74
C ARG A 195 3.78 8.25 -30.18
N ILE A 196 2.92 7.41 -29.61
CA ILE A 196 2.81 5.99 -30.00
C ILE A 196 2.21 5.85 -31.41
N GLY A 197 1.25 6.69 -31.77
CA GLY A 197 0.66 6.73 -33.11
C GLY A 197 1.68 7.06 -34.20
N MET A 198 2.54 8.07 -33.99
CA MET A 198 3.59 8.40 -34.96
C MET A 198 4.67 7.32 -35.10
N GLY A 199 4.95 6.54 -34.07
CA GLY A 199 5.95 5.46 -34.12
C GLY A 199 5.53 4.22 -34.93
N LYS A 200 4.23 4.03 -35.20
CA LYS A 200 3.71 2.88 -35.98
C LYS A 200 3.51 3.16 -37.47
N LEU A 201 3.61 4.42 -37.89
CA LEU A 201 3.45 4.82 -39.30
C LEU A 201 4.75 4.69 -40.13
N GLY A 202 5.85 4.23 -39.52
CA GLY A 202 7.15 4.06 -40.19
C GLY A 202 7.49 2.66 -40.70
N GLU A 203 6.66 1.64 -40.47
CA GLU A 203 6.96 0.23 -40.85
C GLU A 203 6.00 -0.37 -41.90
N GLN A 204 5.15 0.43 -42.55
CA GLN A 204 4.37 0.00 -43.71
C GLN A 204 4.78 0.82 -44.95
N GLY A 205 6.00 0.60 -45.41
CA GLY A 205 6.55 1.30 -46.56
C GLY A 205 7.96 0.83 -46.91
N ALA A 206 8.10 -0.46 -47.22
CA ALA A 206 9.23 -1.03 -47.96
C ALA A 206 8.75 -2.22 -48.78
#